data_AF-A0A7C6VWM2-F1
#
_entry.id   AF-A0A7C6VWM2-F1
#
_cell.length_a   1.000
_cell.length_b   1.000
_cell.length_c   1.000
_cell.angle_alpha   90.00
_cell.angle_beta   90.00
_cell.angle_gamma   90.00
#
_symmetry.space_group_name_H-M   'P 1'
#
loop_
_entity.id
_entity.type
_entity.pdbx_description
1 polymer ?
#
loop_
_entity_poly.entity_id
_entity_poly.type
_entity_poly.pdbx_seq_one_letter_code
_entity_poly.pdbx_strand_id
1 'polypeptide(L)'
;MSRASSKLFTAAVGTAGGFFALRFIVSQIVRQSIKILMTDPYMENLAELLSATKRTGVQTVLEANLRAQKAQVLKRPLGSPRRFMDFDGLMFVSAHLDREPLPHTIPVDTTTTIGPRCRKPLTVSTPLIISGMAYRKALSDRTKYALALGSRLAGTASNTGEGPFLPKERELAERLIIQYPRLPLHRTLDILTQADALEIQLGQGASAGGAQAPFPHLVRPELPAVRTSADLPGVVRFLKQAGGGVPVGVKMSFTHNLEREIDLCLDAGVDYLALEGAKAATVAAPPILEDDFGLPTIIGLCRAVEHLKSRGVHRQVSLIVSGGFFSPGQCLKALALGADAIYLGTMALYALSHTQTLRAIPWEPPTQIVVHGGKQSSKLNWKLSAKHLANYLISCTEEIKEGVRALGKHALHQVDTSDLVAVDEVTSQVTATPLAYAKRTVRALVPSKG
;
A
#
# COMPACT_ATOMS: atom_id res chain seq x y z
N MET A 1 1.43 65.20 4.91
CA MET A 1 1.93 63.80 4.89
C MET A 1 2.69 63.44 6.18
N SER A 2 2.09 63.36 7.39
CA SER A 2 2.92 63.06 8.59
C SER A 2 2.24 62.41 9.82
N ARG A 3 1.17 61.61 9.65
CA ARG A 3 0.68 60.73 10.76
C ARG A 3 0.61 59.24 10.41
N ALA A 4 0.54 58.89 9.13
CA ALA A 4 0.54 57.50 8.69
C ALA A 4 1.95 56.86 8.68
N SER A 5 3.00 57.64 8.38
CA SER A 5 4.39 57.12 8.34
C SER A 5 4.98 56.82 9.72
N SER A 6 4.60 57.56 10.78
CA SER A 6 5.16 57.34 12.12
C SER A 6 4.62 56.09 12.80
N LYS A 7 3.35 55.71 12.55
CA LYS A 7 2.74 54.46 13.06
C LYS A 7 3.29 53.21 12.39
N LEU A 8 3.58 53.28 11.09
CA LEU A 8 4.26 52.19 10.36
C LEU A 8 5.71 52.01 10.83
N PHE A 9 6.42 53.11 11.10
CA PHE A 9 7.80 53.06 11.60
C PHE A 9 7.88 52.52 13.03
N THR A 10 6.96 52.90 13.93
CA THR A 10 6.92 52.35 15.31
C THR A 10 6.50 50.88 15.34
N ALA A 11 5.59 50.44 14.47
CA ALA A 11 5.25 49.02 14.32
C ALA A 11 6.42 48.20 13.75
N ALA A 12 7.16 48.74 12.78
CA ALA A 12 8.36 48.10 12.21
C ALA A 12 9.53 48.03 13.21
N VAL A 13 9.74 49.07 14.02
CA VAL A 13 10.78 49.09 15.07
C VAL A 13 10.41 48.17 16.24
N GLY A 14 9.12 48.10 16.63
CA GLY A 14 8.65 47.17 17.68
C GLY A 14 8.74 45.70 17.26
N THR A 15 8.44 45.39 16.00
CA THR A 15 8.59 44.03 15.45
C THR A 15 10.06 43.65 15.24
N ALA A 16 10.90 44.57 14.78
CA ALA A 16 12.35 44.36 14.69
C ALA A 16 12.98 44.18 16.08
N GLY A 17 12.65 45.04 17.05
CA GLY A 17 13.14 44.94 18.43
C GLY A 17 12.71 43.64 19.13
N GLY A 18 11.46 43.20 18.92
CA GLY A 18 10.98 41.89 19.39
C GLY A 18 11.72 40.72 18.74
N PHE A 19 12.04 40.82 17.44
CA PHE A 19 12.83 39.81 16.73
C PHE A 19 14.28 39.75 17.24
N PHE A 20 14.92 40.90 17.49
CA PHE A 20 16.27 40.95 18.07
C PHE A 20 16.32 40.42 19.50
N ALA A 21 15.32 40.75 20.33
CA ALA A 21 15.20 40.21 21.68
C ALA A 21 14.99 38.69 21.68
N LEU A 22 14.09 38.18 20.83
CA LEU A 22 13.88 36.74 20.65
C LEU A 22 15.16 36.05 20.17
N ARG A 23 15.85 36.61 19.18
CA ARG A 23 17.12 36.09 18.67
C ARG A 23 18.20 36.08 19.76
N PHE A 24 18.26 37.12 20.59
CA PHE A 24 19.19 37.18 21.72
C PHE A 24 18.90 36.09 22.74
N ILE A 25 17.65 35.95 23.20
CA ILE A 25 17.23 34.92 24.16
C ILE A 25 17.51 33.52 23.60
N VAL A 26 17.10 33.23 22.37
CA VAL A 26 17.37 31.95 21.71
C VAL A 26 18.87 31.72 21.61
N SER A 27 19.68 32.73 21.27
CA SER A 27 21.14 32.58 21.18
C SER A 27 21.80 32.27 22.51
N GLN A 28 21.25 32.75 23.63
CA GLN A 28 21.75 32.46 24.97
C GLN A 28 21.37 31.03 25.37
N ILE A 29 20.11 30.64 25.17
CA ILE A 29 19.64 29.27 25.44
C ILE A 29 20.45 28.26 24.63
N VAL A 30 20.69 28.52 23.34
CA VAL A 30 21.48 27.66 22.46
C VAL A 30 22.94 27.59 22.91
N ARG A 31 23.58 28.73 23.21
CA ARG A 31 24.98 28.75 23.68
C ARG A 31 25.14 27.97 24.97
N GLN A 32 24.22 28.13 25.92
CA GLN A 32 24.27 27.42 27.19
C GLN A 32 24.03 25.92 27.01
N SER A 33 23.06 25.54 26.17
CA SER A 33 22.78 24.13 25.85
C SER A 33 23.97 23.45 25.14
N ILE A 34 24.62 24.15 24.20
CA ILE A 34 25.81 23.63 23.50
C ILE A 34 26.99 23.51 24.46
N LYS A 35 27.19 24.48 25.35
CA LYS A 35 28.26 24.42 26.35
C LYS A 35 28.11 23.17 27.23
N ILE A 36 26.92 22.94 27.78
CA ILE A 36 26.57 21.74 28.56
C ILE A 36 26.88 20.47 27.76
N LEU A 37 26.42 20.40 26.51
CA LEU A 37 26.68 19.26 25.61
C LEU A 37 28.18 19.00 25.37
N MET A 38 29.02 20.04 25.39
CA MET A 38 30.45 19.94 25.10
C MET A 38 31.33 19.74 26.35
N THR A 39 30.89 20.19 27.52
CA THR A 39 31.74 20.20 28.73
C THR A 39 31.36 19.15 29.76
N ASP A 40 30.11 18.72 29.79
CA ASP A 40 29.62 17.89 30.89
C ASP A 40 30.00 16.42 30.67
N PRO A 41 30.32 15.68 31.76
CA PRO A 41 30.61 14.25 31.68
C PRO A 41 29.46 13.46 31.03
N TYR A 42 29.81 12.42 30.28
CA TYR A 42 28.84 11.71 29.42
C TYR A 42 27.61 11.18 30.16
N MET A 43 27.73 10.81 31.45
CA MET A 43 26.62 10.30 32.27
C MET A 43 25.57 11.35 32.65
N GLU A 44 25.93 12.64 32.61
CA GLU A 44 25.06 13.77 32.95
C GLU A 44 24.71 14.60 31.71
N ASN A 45 25.21 14.16 30.55
CA ASN A 45 25.16 14.90 29.30
C ASN A 45 24.13 14.29 28.35
N LEU A 46 23.28 15.14 27.75
CA LEU A 46 22.30 14.72 26.74
C LEU A 46 22.93 14.08 25.50
N ALA A 47 24.24 14.21 25.29
CA ALA A 47 25.00 13.45 24.28
C ALA A 47 24.88 11.92 24.46
N GLU A 48 24.58 11.43 25.67
CA GLU A 48 24.28 10.01 25.92
C GLU A 48 23.10 9.52 25.07
N LEU A 49 22.09 10.37 24.84
CA LEU A 49 20.95 10.04 23.99
C LEU A 49 21.39 9.69 22.57
N LEU A 50 22.51 10.23 22.06
CA LEU A 50 23.05 9.85 20.76
C LEU A 50 23.52 8.39 20.76
N SER A 51 24.20 7.95 21.83
CA SER A 51 24.60 6.55 21.98
C SER A 51 23.39 5.63 22.20
N ALA A 52 22.46 6.02 23.07
CA ALA A 52 21.24 5.27 23.34
C ALA A 52 20.39 5.09 22.07
N THR A 53 20.20 6.17 21.30
CA THR A 53 19.40 6.15 20.07
C THR A 53 20.10 5.43 18.92
N LYS A 54 21.43 5.48 18.82
CA LYS A 54 22.18 4.71 17.82
C LYS A 54 22.19 3.20 18.14
N ARG A 55 22.29 2.83 19.42
CA ARG A 55 22.30 1.42 19.86
C ARG A 55 20.91 0.78 19.78
N THR A 56 19.89 1.49 20.24
CA THR A 56 18.55 0.91 20.47
C THR A 56 17.53 1.36 19.43
N GLY A 57 17.77 2.49 18.77
CA GLY A 57 16.83 3.15 17.87
C GLY A 57 15.89 4.10 18.61
N VAL A 58 15.73 5.33 18.08
CA VAL A 58 14.81 6.36 18.64
C VAL A 58 13.41 5.81 18.84
N GLN A 59 12.90 5.08 17.83
CA GLN A 59 11.56 4.51 17.88
C GLN A 59 11.40 3.51 19.02
N THR A 60 12.33 2.56 19.16
CA THR A 60 12.30 1.55 20.22
C THR A 60 12.27 2.19 21.61
N VAL A 61 13.07 3.23 21.83
CA VAL A 61 13.10 3.97 23.10
C VAL A 61 11.76 4.67 23.37
N LEU A 62 11.19 5.35 22.37
CA LEU A 62 9.89 6.01 22.52
C LEU A 62 8.76 5.00 22.78
N GLU A 63 8.75 3.88 22.05
CA GLU A 63 7.74 2.84 22.27
C GLU A 63 7.90 2.18 23.65
N ALA A 64 9.12 2.01 24.17
CA ALA A 64 9.35 1.51 25.53
C ALA A 64 8.78 2.46 26.60
N ASN A 65 8.96 3.78 26.43
CA ASN A 65 8.37 4.79 27.30
C ASN A 65 6.83 4.76 27.25
N LEU A 66 6.25 4.62 26.05
CA LEU A 66 4.79 4.49 25.89
C LEU A 66 4.24 3.22 26.57
N ARG A 67 4.98 2.11 26.49
CA ARG A 67 4.64 0.86 27.19
C ARG A 67 4.69 1.05 28.71
N ALA A 68 5.74 1.69 29.22
CA ALA A 68 5.91 1.97 30.65
C ALA A 68 4.76 2.83 31.21
N GLN A 69 4.24 3.78 30.43
CA GLN A 69 3.16 4.66 30.88
C GLN A 69 1.80 3.96 31.05
N LYS A 70 1.45 3.01 30.17
CA LYS A 70 0.06 2.53 30.04
C LYS A 70 -0.17 1.04 30.31
N ALA A 71 0.86 0.23 30.53
CA ALA A 71 0.73 -1.23 30.79
C ALA A 71 -0.28 -1.94 29.86
N GLN A 72 -0.34 -1.50 28.60
CA GLN A 72 -1.32 -1.91 27.59
C GLN A 72 -0.60 -2.20 26.28
N VAL A 73 -1.24 -2.97 25.40
CA VAL A 73 -0.73 -3.22 24.05
C VAL A 73 -0.62 -1.90 23.29
N LEU A 74 0.60 -1.55 22.89
CA LEU A 74 0.86 -0.39 22.06
C LEU A 74 0.19 -0.56 20.69
N LYS A 75 -0.33 0.55 20.14
CA LYS A 75 -0.89 0.59 18.80
C LYS A 75 -0.06 1.53 17.94
N ARG A 76 0.65 0.97 16.96
CA ARG A 76 1.49 1.70 16.02
C ARG A 76 0.76 1.89 14.68
N PRO A 77 0.82 3.09 14.07
CA PRO A 77 0.26 3.32 12.75
C PRO A 77 1.29 3.02 11.65
N LEU A 78 0.80 2.86 10.41
CA LEU A 78 1.57 2.77 9.15
C LEU A 78 2.38 1.49 8.91
N GLY A 79 2.35 0.52 9.82
CA GLY A 79 3.04 -0.76 9.63
C GLY A 79 4.52 -0.73 10.01
N SER A 80 5.25 -1.78 9.63
CA SER A 80 6.64 -1.95 10.04
C SER A 80 7.59 -0.93 9.40
N PRO A 81 8.48 -0.28 10.18
CA PRO A 81 9.58 0.53 9.66
C PRO A 81 10.79 -0.32 9.24
N ARG A 82 10.77 -1.64 9.45
CA ARG A 82 11.92 -2.50 9.21
C ARG A 82 12.23 -2.60 7.71
N ARG A 83 13.52 -2.76 7.42
CA ARG A 83 13.99 -3.05 6.06
C ARG A 83 13.86 -4.55 5.82
N PHE A 84 12.95 -4.90 4.92
CA PHE A 84 12.86 -6.24 4.34
C PHE A 84 13.41 -6.21 2.91
N MET A 85 13.81 -7.39 2.41
CA MET A 85 14.07 -7.61 0.99
C MET A 85 12.90 -7.08 0.15
N ASP A 86 13.23 -6.37 -0.92
CA ASP A 86 12.29 -5.74 -1.83
C ASP A 86 12.75 -5.92 -3.28
N PHE A 87 12.20 -5.13 -4.19
CA PHE A 87 12.40 -5.26 -5.62
C PHE A 87 13.65 -4.54 -6.13
N ASP A 88 14.46 -3.92 -5.27
CA ASP A 88 15.61 -3.10 -5.69
C ASP A 88 16.77 -3.97 -6.23
N GLY A 89 16.86 -5.23 -5.81
CA GLY A 89 17.80 -6.22 -6.35
C GLY A 89 17.50 -6.70 -7.78
N LEU A 90 16.40 -6.23 -8.41
CA LEU A 90 16.04 -6.52 -9.79
C LEU A 90 16.27 -5.29 -10.69
N MET A 91 16.69 -5.54 -11.93
CA MET A 91 16.77 -4.52 -12.98
C MET A 91 16.07 -5.01 -14.24
N PHE A 92 15.55 -4.07 -15.03
CA PHE A 92 15.00 -4.37 -16.35
C PHE A 92 16.12 -4.44 -17.40
N VAL A 93 16.02 -5.40 -18.32
CA VAL A 93 16.92 -5.53 -19.47
C VAL A 93 16.43 -4.62 -20.59
N SER A 94 17.11 -3.50 -20.76
CA SER A 94 16.74 -2.46 -21.73
C SER A 94 16.89 -2.92 -23.18
N ALA A 95 15.90 -2.58 -24.01
CA ALA A 95 15.91 -2.82 -25.44
C ALA A 95 16.82 -1.81 -26.15
N HIS A 96 17.78 -2.31 -26.95
CA HIS A 96 18.67 -1.49 -27.77
C HIS A 96 18.80 -2.05 -29.20
N LEU A 97 19.50 -3.19 -29.35
CA LEU A 97 19.76 -3.85 -30.64
C LEU A 97 19.29 -5.30 -30.70
N ASP A 98 19.33 -6.03 -29.57
CA ASP A 98 18.75 -7.38 -29.46
C ASP A 98 17.22 -7.34 -29.60
N ARG A 99 16.63 -6.22 -29.16
CA ARG A 99 15.24 -5.83 -29.31
C ARG A 99 15.21 -4.32 -29.44
N GLU A 100 14.34 -3.79 -30.30
CA GLU A 100 14.17 -2.35 -30.46
C GLU A 100 13.15 -1.81 -29.44
N PRO A 101 13.43 -0.65 -28.79
CA PRO A 101 12.45 0.02 -27.94
C PRO A 101 11.34 0.66 -28.78
N LEU A 102 10.18 0.91 -28.17
CA LEU A 102 9.09 1.64 -28.82
C LEU A 102 9.21 3.16 -28.58
N PRO A 103 8.86 4.00 -29.58
CA PRO A 103 8.71 5.43 -29.37
C PRO A 103 7.65 5.77 -28.32
N HIS A 104 7.83 6.90 -27.61
CA HIS A 104 6.89 7.40 -26.59
C HIS A 104 5.46 7.64 -27.14
N THR A 105 5.31 7.81 -28.45
CA THR A 105 4.02 8.02 -29.12
C THR A 105 3.20 6.74 -29.28
N ILE A 106 3.81 5.55 -29.16
CA ILE A 106 3.10 4.29 -29.30
C ILE A 106 2.23 4.03 -28.07
N PRO A 107 0.91 3.76 -28.22
CA PRO A 107 0.06 3.44 -27.10
C PRO A 107 0.46 2.10 -26.48
N VAL A 108 0.41 2.02 -25.14
CA VAL A 108 0.61 0.78 -24.40
C VAL A 108 -0.69 0.38 -23.71
N ASP A 109 -1.14 -0.85 -23.96
CA ASP A 109 -2.28 -1.41 -23.26
C ASP A 109 -1.91 -1.79 -21.81
N THR A 110 -2.63 -1.22 -20.86
CA THR A 110 -2.46 -1.46 -19.40
C THR A 110 -3.74 -2.01 -18.78
N THR A 111 -4.71 -2.38 -19.61
CA THR A 111 -5.98 -2.95 -19.19
C THR A 111 -5.72 -4.23 -18.39
N THR A 112 -6.32 -4.30 -17.21
CA THR A 112 -6.14 -5.41 -16.28
C THR A 112 -7.49 -6.01 -15.94
N THR A 113 -7.60 -7.34 -16.02
CA THR A 113 -8.86 -8.06 -15.77
C THR A 113 -8.69 -9.01 -14.60
N ILE A 114 -9.53 -8.81 -13.57
CA ILE A 114 -9.58 -9.65 -12.38
C ILE A 114 -10.73 -10.65 -12.50
N GLY A 115 -10.42 -11.92 -12.22
CA GLY A 115 -11.36 -13.03 -12.35
C GLY A 115 -11.80 -13.29 -13.79
N PRO A 116 -10.88 -13.51 -14.75
CA PRO A 116 -11.20 -13.62 -16.18
C PRO A 116 -12.18 -14.76 -16.54
N ARG A 117 -12.35 -15.75 -15.66
CA ARG A 117 -13.32 -16.85 -15.82
C ARG A 117 -14.74 -16.51 -15.32
N CYS A 118 -14.94 -15.34 -14.73
CA CYS A 118 -16.24 -14.91 -14.22
C CYS A 118 -17.14 -14.44 -15.37
N ARG A 119 -18.46 -14.50 -15.16
CA ARG A 119 -19.43 -13.96 -16.14
C ARG A 119 -19.30 -12.44 -16.29
N LYS A 120 -18.97 -11.75 -15.20
CA LYS A 120 -18.80 -10.30 -15.14
C LYS A 120 -17.44 -9.98 -14.52
N PRO A 121 -16.33 -10.18 -15.25
CA PRO A 121 -15.01 -9.94 -14.70
C PRO A 121 -14.81 -8.45 -14.39
N LEU A 122 -13.94 -8.15 -13.41
CA LEU A 122 -13.60 -6.77 -13.06
C LEU A 122 -12.46 -6.29 -13.95
N THR A 123 -12.76 -5.45 -14.94
CA THR A 123 -11.75 -4.88 -15.85
C THR A 123 -11.47 -3.42 -15.54
N VAL A 124 -10.21 -3.06 -15.27
CA VAL A 124 -9.74 -1.70 -14.96
C VAL A 124 -8.72 -1.23 -16.00
N SER A 125 -8.57 0.09 -16.18
CA SER A 125 -7.64 0.67 -17.18
C SER A 125 -6.18 0.72 -16.74
N THR A 126 -5.89 0.38 -15.49
CA THR A 126 -4.55 0.37 -14.89
C THR A 126 -4.41 -0.82 -13.95
N PRO A 127 -3.21 -1.43 -13.82
CA PRO A 127 -2.98 -2.49 -12.84
C PRO A 127 -3.01 -2.01 -11.38
N LEU A 128 -3.08 -0.69 -11.15
CA LEU A 128 -3.03 -0.09 -9.82
C LEU A 128 -4.45 0.07 -9.27
N ILE A 129 -4.78 -0.70 -8.22
CA ILE A 129 -6.09 -0.69 -7.57
C ILE A 129 -5.97 -0.19 -6.13
N ILE A 130 -6.96 0.56 -5.65
CA ILE A 130 -6.98 1.04 -4.27
C ILE A 130 -7.32 -0.12 -3.33
N SER A 131 -6.44 -0.38 -2.35
CA SER A 131 -6.62 -1.45 -1.36
C SER A 131 -7.77 -1.18 -0.39
N GLY A 132 -8.31 -2.25 0.20
CA GLY A 132 -9.40 -2.19 1.18
C GLY A 132 -9.00 -1.45 2.44
N MET A 133 -9.56 -0.25 2.65
CA MET A 133 -9.35 0.56 3.84
C MET A 133 -10.70 0.95 4.44
N ALA A 134 -10.95 0.50 5.67
CA ALA A 134 -12.28 0.48 6.26
C ALA A 134 -12.82 1.86 6.70
N TYR A 135 -14.06 2.18 6.30
CA TYR A 135 -14.82 3.30 6.85
C TYR A 135 -15.07 3.12 8.35
N ARG A 136 -14.96 4.21 9.14
CA ARG A 136 -15.12 4.29 10.62
C ARG A 136 -14.12 3.48 11.46
N LYS A 137 -13.67 2.31 11.01
CA LYS A 137 -12.59 1.54 11.65
C LYS A 137 -11.24 2.23 11.45
N ALA A 138 -11.00 2.76 10.25
CA ALA A 138 -9.73 3.41 9.90
C ALA A 138 -9.94 4.82 9.34
N LEU A 139 -10.76 4.96 8.30
CA LEU A 139 -10.85 6.20 7.50
C LEU A 139 -12.16 6.96 7.73
N SER A 140 -12.06 8.29 7.60
CA SER A 140 -13.23 9.17 7.57
C SER A 140 -14.09 8.94 6.32
N ASP A 141 -15.35 9.35 6.36
CA ASP A 141 -16.27 9.31 5.22
C ASP A 141 -15.72 10.12 4.03
N ARG A 142 -15.21 11.33 4.29
CA ARG A 142 -14.59 12.19 3.28
C ARG A 142 -13.40 11.54 2.60
N THR A 143 -12.58 10.81 3.33
CA THR A 143 -11.48 10.04 2.73
C THR A 143 -12.01 8.93 1.84
N LYS A 144 -13.04 8.20 2.27
CA LYS A 144 -13.69 7.17 1.44
C LYS A 144 -14.30 7.76 0.17
N TYR A 145 -14.92 8.94 0.23
CA TYR A 145 -15.41 9.66 -0.95
C TYR A 145 -14.28 10.03 -1.91
N ALA A 146 -13.15 10.50 -1.37
CA ALA A 146 -11.99 10.85 -2.18
C ALA A 146 -11.39 9.62 -2.88
N LEU A 147 -11.29 8.48 -2.19
CA LEU A 147 -10.81 7.21 -2.76
C LEU A 147 -11.73 6.73 -3.89
N ALA A 148 -13.04 6.71 -3.67
CA ALA A 148 -14.02 6.28 -4.66
C ALA A 148 -14.06 7.18 -5.91
N LEU A 149 -14.10 8.50 -5.73
CA LEU A 149 -14.08 9.42 -6.87
C LEU A 149 -12.71 9.39 -7.58
N GLY A 150 -11.61 9.32 -6.83
CA GLY A 150 -10.26 9.26 -7.40
C GLY A 150 -10.05 7.98 -8.22
N SER A 151 -10.57 6.84 -7.75
CA SER A 151 -10.49 5.58 -8.51
C SER A 151 -11.25 5.66 -9.83
N ARG A 152 -12.48 6.23 -9.80
CA ARG A 152 -13.28 6.48 -11.00
C ARG A 152 -12.54 7.36 -12.01
N LEU A 153 -12.00 8.49 -11.55
CA LEU A 153 -11.25 9.42 -12.42
C LEU A 153 -10.00 8.78 -13.04
N ALA A 154 -9.39 7.80 -12.36
CA ALA A 154 -8.24 7.04 -12.86
C ALA A 154 -8.62 5.76 -13.64
N GLY A 155 -9.91 5.44 -13.78
CA GLY A 155 -10.40 4.23 -14.44
C GLY A 155 -10.10 2.92 -13.68
N THR A 156 -9.95 2.99 -12.36
CA THR A 156 -9.67 1.83 -11.50
C THR A 156 -10.73 1.63 -10.40
N ALA A 157 -10.57 0.56 -9.63
CA ALA A 157 -11.48 0.18 -8.56
C ALA A 157 -11.09 0.78 -7.19
N SER A 158 -12.11 1.05 -6.38
CA SER A 158 -11.97 1.31 -4.94
C SER A 158 -12.40 0.07 -4.15
N ASN A 159 -11.85 -0.12 -2.95
CA ASN A 159 -12.21 -1.21 -2.07
C ASN A 159 -12.71 -0.67 -0.71
N THR A 160 -13.87 -1.17 -0.28
CA THR A 160 -14.57 -0.70 0.93
C THR A 160 -13.80 -0.93 2.23
N GLY A 161 -12.97 -1.97 2.29
CA GLY A 161 -12.40 -2.45 3.55
C GLY A 161 -13.44 -3.11 4.47
N GLU A 162 -13.00 -3.55 5.65
CA GLU A 162 -13.82 -4.22 6.68
C GLU A 162 -14.80 -3.30 7.45
N GLY A 163 -15.03 -2.07 6.97
CA GLY A 163 -15.89 -1.09 7.63
C GLY A 163 -17.37 -1.27 7.30
N PRO A 164 -18.26 -0.50 7.94
CA PRO A 164 -19.65 -0.42 7.51
C PRO A 164 -19.75 0.04 6.05
N PHE A 165 -20.75 -0.46 5.33
CA PHE A 165 -21.01 -0.02 3.96
C PHE A 165 -21.43 1.47 3.93
N LEU A 166 -20.87 2.23 3.00
CA LEU A 166 -21.11 3.66 2.85
C LEU A 166 -21.77 3.91 1.49
N PRO A 167 -23.09 4.18 1.41
CA PRO A 167 -23.80 4.29 0.13
C PRO A 167 -23.18 5.32 -0.83
N LYS A 168 -22.70 6.45 -0.28
CA LYS A 168 -22.05 7.49 -1.08
C LYS A 168 -20.71 7.05 -1.68
N GLU A 169 -20.01 6.09 -1.06
CA GLU A 169 -18.81 5.48 -1.66
C GLU A 169 -19.16 4.73 -2.95
N ARG A 170 -20.24 3.94 -2.93
CA ARG A 170 -20.74 3.22 -4.11
C ARG A 170 -21.24 4.16 -5.20
N GLU A 171 -21.92 5.24 -4.85
CA GLU A 171 -22.38 6.24 -5.85
C GLU A 171 -21.19 6.90 -6.59
N LEU A 172 -20.10 7.16 -5.88
CA LEU A 172 -18.93 7.84 -6.44
C LEU A 172 -18.00 6.88 -7.22
N ALA A 173 -17.86 5.65 -6.75
CA ALA A 173 -17.02 4.65 -7.40
C ALA A 173 -17.68 4.12 -8.67
N GLU A 174 -16.92 4.07 -9.76
CA GLU A 174 -17.35 3.35 -10.98
C GLU A 174 -17.23 1.85 -10.79
N ARG A 175 -16.11 1.41 -10.18
CA ARG A 175 -15.85 0.01 -9.83
C ARG A 175 -15.60 -0.11 -8.33
N LEU A 176 -16.36 -0.94 -7.64
CA LEU A 176 -16.26 -1.13 -6.20
C LEU A 176 -16.07 -2.59 -5.81
N ILE A 177 -15.01 -2.85 -5.07
CA ILE A 177 -14.74 -4.12 -4.41
C ILE A 177 -15.33 -4.06 -2.99
N ILE A 178 -16.29 -4.94 -2.70
CA ILE A 178 -16.93 -5.01 -1.39
C ILE A 178 -16.25 -6.11 -0.56
N GLN A 179 -15.67 -5.74 0.58
CA GLN A 179 -15.01 -6.68 1.48
C GLN A 179 -16.00 -7.34 2.42
N TYR A 180 -15.93 -8.66 2.50
CA TYR A 180 -16.65 -9.53 3.41
C TYR A 180 -15.70 -10.03 4.52
N PRO A 181 -15.72 -9.43 5.72
CA PRO A 181 -14.85 -9.84 6.82
C PRO A 181 -15.20 -11.24 7.35
N ARG A 182 -14.28 -11.86 8.10
CA ARG A 182 -14.50 -13.21 8.67
C ARG A 182 -15.76 -13.30 9.51
N LEU A 183 -16.04 -12.25 10.27
CA LEU A 183 -17.30 -12.09 10.99
C LEU A 183 -18.29 -11.36 10.09
N PRO A 184 -19.53 -11.85 9.97
CA PRO A 184 -20.53 -11.30 9.06
C PRO A 184 -21.01 -9.94 9.56
N LEU A 185 -20.22 -8.90 9.29
CA LEU A 185 -20.65 -7.51 9.44
C LEU A 185 -21.78 -7.24 8.43
N HIS A 186 -22.58 -6.20 8.68
CA HIS A 186 -23.77 -5.82 7.94
C HIS A 186 -23.53 -5.67 6.41
N ARG A 187 -23.58 -6.81 5.72
CA ARG A 187 -23.39 -7.02 4.29
C ARG A 187 -24.60 -7.80 3.76
N THR A 188 -25.76 -7.14 3.78
CA THR A 188 -27.00 -7.72 3.26
C THR A 188 -26.87 -8.06 1.79
N LEU A 189 -27.75 -8.92 1.27
CA LEU A 189 -27.76 -9.27 -0.15
C LEU A 189 -27.86 -8.03 -1.04
N ASP A 190 -28.70 -7.05 -0.69
CA ASP A 190 -28.82 -5.78 -1.42
C ASP A 190 -27.51 -4.99 -1.51
N ILE A 191 -26.63 -5.12 -0.52
CA ILE A 191 -25.31 -4.49 -0.55
C ILE A 191 -24.37 -5.30 -1.45
N LEU A 192 -24.38 -6.62 -1.33
CA LEU A 192 -23.46 -7.51 -2.07
C LEU A 192 -23.73 -7.49 -3.57
N THR A 193 -24.99 -7.33 -4.00
CA THR A 193 -25.36 -7.21 -5.42
C THR A 193 -24.84 -5.94 -6.08
N GLN A 194 -24.42 -4.93 -5.30
CA GLN A 194 -23.86 -3.67 -5.79
C GLN A 194 -22.34 -3.75 -6.05
N ALA A 195 -21.70 -4.90 -5.80
CA ALA A 195 -20.27 -5.09 -5.97
C ALA A 195 -19.90 -5.35 -7.44
N ASP A 196 -18.73 -4.86 -7.86
CA ASP A 196 -18.08 -5.27 -9.11
C ASP A 196 -17.05 -6.39 -8.89
N ALA A 197 -16.66 -6.61 -7.62
CA ALA A 197 -16.01 -7.82 -7.12
C ALA A 197 -16.24 -7.94 -5.60
N LEU A 198 -16.21 -9.17 -5.09
CA LEU A 198 -16.38 -9.48 -3.68
C LEU A 198 -15.08 -10.04 -3.12
N GLU A 199 -14.68 -9.60 -1.92
CA GLU A 199 -13.41 -9.97 -1.32
C GLU A 199 -13.59 -10.49 0.11
N ILE A 200 -13.31 -11.77 0.36
CA ILE A 200 -13.29 -12.32 1.71
C ILE A 200 -12.00 -11.87 2.39
N GLN A 201 -12.08 -11.10 3.47
CA GLN A 201 -10.92 -10.61 4.20
C GLN A 201 -10.58 -11.57 5.35
N LEU A 202 -9.53 -12.38 5.21
CA LEU A 202 -9.06 -13.30 6.26
C LEU A 202 -7.98 -12.71 7.15
N GLY A 203 -7.11 -11.85 6.60
CA GLY A 203 -5.99 -11.23 7.31
C GLY A 203 -5.29 -10.18 6.46
N GLN A 204 -4.37 -9.43 7.07
CA GLN A 204 -3.56 -8.42 6.37
C GLN A 204 -2.13 -8.40 6.93
N GLY A 205 -1.17 -7.98 6.12
CA GLY A 205 0.26 -8.05 6.49
C GLY A 205 0.63 -7.28 7.77
N ALA A 206 -0.08 -6.19 8.09
CA ALA A 206 0.22 -5.36 9.27
C ALA A 206 -0.38 -5.85 10.59
N SER A 207 -1.34 -6.78 10.54
CA SER A 207 -2.04 -7.26 11.75
C SER A 207 -2.24 -8.77 11.76
N ALA A 208 -1.55 -9.49 10.87
CA ALA A 208 -1.71 -10.92 10.64
C ALA A 208 -3.20 -11.33 10.53
N GLY A 209 -3.58 -12.43 11.19
CA GLY A 209 -4.96 -12.88 11.34
C GLY A 209 -5.71 -12.28 12.54
N GLY A 210 -5.24 -11.16 13.10
CA GLY A 210 -5.82 -10.54 14.30
C GLY A 210 -7.33 -10.29 14.20
N ALA A 211 -8.04 -10.51 15.31
CA ALA A 211 -9.51 -10.53 15.35
C ALA A 211 -10.16 -9.26 14.78
N GLN A 212 -11.05 -9.46 13.80
CA GLN A 212 -11.75 -8.42 13.06
C GLN A 212 -13.16 -8.21 13.63
N ALA A 213 -13.32 -7.43 14.72
CA ALA A 213 -14.67 -7.09 15.21
C ALA A 213 -14.76 -5.70 15.86
N PRO A 214 -14.61 -4.59 15.09
CA PRO A 214 -14.77 -3.26 15.67
C PRO A 214 -16.23 -2.88 15.95
N PHE A 215 -17.21 -3.60 15.40
CA PHE A 215 -18.64 -3.22 15.46
C PHE A 215 -19.57 -4.40 15.79
N PRO A 216 -19.63 -4.86 17.06
CA PRO A 216 -20.51 -5.97 17.46
C PRO A 216 -21.99 -5.78 17.07
N HIS A 217 -22.50 -4.55 17.14
CA HIS A 217 -23.89 -4.21 16.78
C HIS A 217 -24.21 -4.30 15.27
N LEU A 218 -23.17 -4.37 14.43
CA LEU A 218 -23.33 -4.55 12.98
C LEU A 218 -23.17 -6.01 12.55
N VAL A 219 -22.87 -6.92 13.48
CA VAL A 219 -22.82 -8.35 13.16
C VAL A 219 -24.23 -8.83 12.83
N ARG A 220 -24.33 -9.68 11.79
CA ARG A 220 -25.54 -10.31 11.28
C ARG A 220 -25.33 -11.82 11.32
N PRO A 221 -25.68 -12.50 12.44
CA PRO A 221 -25.44 -13.92 12.63
C PRO A 221 -26.07 -14.83 11.56
N GLU A 222 -27.10 -14.34 10.87
CA GLU A 222 -27.80 -15.03 9.79
C GLU A 222 -26.98 -15.16 8.50
N LEU A 223 -25.94 -14.35 8.31
CA LEU A 223 -25.05 -14.46 7.16
C LEU A 223 -23.90 -15.44 7.45
N PRO A 224 -23.39 -16.16 6.43
CA PRO A 224 -22.38 -17.20 6.64
C PRO A 224 -21.02 -16.60 7.02
N ALA A 225 -20.35 -17.19 8.00
CA ALA A 225 -19.08 -16.69 8.56
C ALA A 225 -17.92 -17.64 8.24
N VAL A 226 -16.69 -17.13 8.08
CA VAL A 226 -15.48 -17.97 7.94
C VAL A 226 -14.81 -18.15 9.30
N ARG A 227 -15.28 -19.12 10.09
CA ARG A 227 -14.70 -19.43 11.41
C ARG A 227 -13.53 -20.39 11.30
N THR A 228 -13.67 -21.36 10.41
CA THR A 228 -12.69 -22.39 10.07
C THR A 228 -12.48 -22.44 8.56
N SER A 229 -11.45 -23.17 8.11
CA SER A 229 -11.23 -23.40 6.67
C SER A 229 -12.39 -24.18 6.02
N ALA A 230 -13.09 -25.04 6.78
CA ALA A 230 -14.23 -25.82 6.27
C ALA A 230 -15.43 -24.95 5.89
N ASP A 231 -15.55 -23.73 6.45
CA ASP A 231 -16.63 -22.81 6.15
C ASP A 231 -16.42 -22.07 4.81
N LEU A 232 -15.16 -21.96 4.36
CA LEU A 232 -14.77 -21.13 3.23
C LEU A 232 -15.54 -21.47 1.93
N PRO A 233 -15.68 -22.75 1.52
CA PRO A 233 -16.46 -23.09 0.32
C PRO A 233 -17.93 -22.66 0.41
N GLY A 234 -18.53 -22.73 1.61
CA GLY A 234 -19.90 -22.28 1.83
C GLY A 234 -20.07 -20.77 1.64
N VAL A 235 -19.14 -19.99 2.22
CA VAL A 235 -19.12 -18.53 2.08
C VAL A 235 -18.84 -18.11 0.64
N VAL A 236 -17.89 -18.75 -0.05
CA VAL A 236 -17.60 -18.46 -1.47
C VAL A 236 -18.84 -18.71 -2.33
N ARG A 237 -19.54 -19.85 -2.14
CA ARG A 237 -20.81 -20.12 -2.87
C ARG A 237 -21.86 -19.06 -2.61
N PHE A 238 -22.06 -18.66 -1.35
CA PHE A 238 -23.00 -17.61 -0.98
C PHE A 238 -22.67 -16.28 -1.68
N LEU A 239 -21.40 -15.86 -1.65
CA LEU A 239 -20.97 -14.62 -2.29
C LEU A 239 -21.08 -14.68 -3.82
N LYS A 240 -20.77 -15.82 -4.45
CA LYS A 240 -20.94 -15.99 -5.90
C LYS A 240 -22.42 -15.88 -6.32
N GLN A 241 -23.32 -16.43 -5.52
CA GLN A 241 -24.77 -16.29 -5.72
C GLN A 241 -25.21 -14.84 -5.54
N ALA A 242 -24.81 -14.19 -4.45
CA ALA A 242 -25.18 -12.80 -4.14
C ALA A 242 -24.62 -11.79 -5.16
N GLY A 243 -23.38 -11.98 -5.61
CA GLY A 243 -22.71 -11.09 -6.57
C GLY A 243 -23.16 -11.28 -8.03
N GLY A 244 -23.99 -12.28 -8.35
CA GLY A 244 -24.56 -12.44 -9.69
C GLY A 244 -23.53 -12.64 -10.81
N GLY A 245 -22.39 -13.25 -10.49
CA GLY A 245 -21.32 -13.60 -11.44
C GLY A 245 -20.12 -12.65 -11.51
N VAL A 246 -19.98 -11.71 -10.55
CA VAL A 246 -18.74 -10.95 -10.34
C VAL A 246 -17.67 -11.82 -9.65
N PRO A 247 -16.37 -11.47 -9.74
CA PRO A 247 -15.31 -12.22 -9.10
C PRO A 247 -15.43 -12.26 -7.58
N VAL A 248 -15.20 -13.43 -6.99
CA VAL A 248 -15.09 -13.62 -5.55
C VAL A 248 -13.67 -14.04 -5.21
N GLY A 249 -12.97 -13.23 -4.42
CA GLY A 249 -11.58 -13.49 -4.02
C GLY A 249 -11.38 -13.58 -2.53
N VAL A 250 -10.16 -13.94 -2.14
CA VAL A 250 -9.72 -14.00 -0.74
C VAL A 250 -8.51 -13.10 -0.55
N LYS A 251 -8.54 -12.29 0.51
CA LYS A 251 -7.45 -11.44 0.93
C LYS A 251 -6.80 -11.93 2.23
N MET A 252 -5.48 -12.13 2.18
CA MET A 252 -4.68 -12.61 3.33
C MET A 252 -3.21 -12.18 3.23
N SER A 253 -2.48 -12.26 4.34
CA SER A 253 -1.03 -12.02 4.35
C SER A 253 -0.26 -13.22 3.82
N PHE A 254 0.91 -13.01 3.22
CA PHE A 254 1.84 -14.11 2.93
C PHE A 254 2.34 -14.76 4.23
N THR A 255 2.14 -16.06 4.37
CA THR A 255 2.60 -16.85 5.53
C THR A 255 3.64 -17.90 5.10
N HIS A 256 4.24 -18.61 6.06
CA HIS A 256 5.10 -19.75 5.72
C HIS A 256 4.33 -20.91 5.08
N ASN A 257 3.04 -21.09 5.42
CA ASN A 257 2.18 -22.16 4.90
C ASN A 257 1.40 -21.75 3.65
N LEU A 258 1.91 -20.77 2.91
CA LEU A 258 1.22 -20.07 1.84
C LEU A 258 0.58 -20.99 0.79
N GLU A 259 1.30 -22.01 0.32
CA GLU A 259 0.85 -22.91 -0.73
C GLU A 259 -0.41 -23.68 -0.27
N ARG A 260 -0.41 -24.14 0.99
CA ARG A 260 -1.57 -24.80 1.59
C ARG A 260 -2.76 -23.84 1.74
N GLU A 261 -2.51 -22.59 2.11
CA GLU A 261 -3.57 -21.58 2.23
C GLU A 261 -4.16 -21.23 0.85
N ILE A 262 -3.32 -21.16 -0.19
CA ILE A 262 -3.75 -20.98 -1.57
C ILE A 262 -4.60 -22.18 -2.01
N ASP A 263 -4.17 -23.42 -1.72
CA ASP A 263 -4.94 -24.63 -2.06
C ASP A 263 -6.34 -24.61 -1.45
N LEU A 264 -6.47 -24.26 -0.17
CA LEU A 264 -7.77 -24.11 0.48
C LEU A 264 -8.67 -23.08 -0.23
N CYS A 265 -8.10 -22.00 -0.73
CA CYS A 265 -8.85 -20.99 -1.48
C CYS A 265 -9.24 -21.50 -2.88
N LEU A 266 -8.33 -22.18 -3.58
CA LEU A 266 -8.58 -22.76 -4.89
C LEU A 266 -9.67 -23.84 -4.82
N ASP A 267 -9.60 -24.72 -3.82
CA ASP A 267 -10.58 -25.78 -3.58
C ASP A 267 -11.97 -25.20 -3.18
N ALA A 268 -11.99 -24.04 -2.51
CA ALA A 268 -13.22 -23.29 -2.26
C ALA A 268 -13.79 -22.62 -3.52
N GLY A 269 -13.03 -22.57 -4.62
CA GLY A 269 -13.46 -22.06 -5.91
C GLY A 269 -13.38 -20.53 -6.04
N VAL A 270 -12.39 -19.88 -5.41
CA VAL A 270 -12.18 -18.43 -5.58
C VAL A 270 -11.71 -18.07 -7.00
N ASP A 271 -12.02 -16.85 -7.43
CA ASP A 271 -11.67 -16.32 -8.75
C ASP A 271 -10.42 -15.45 -8.74
N TYR A 272 -10.04 -14.93 -7.57
CA TYR A 272 -8.78 -14.21 -7.39
C TYR A 272 -8.26 -14.29 -5.94
N LEU A 273 -6.98 -13.99 -5.77
CA LEU A 273 -6.28 -13.90 -4.49
C LEU A 273 -5.70 -12.49 -4.35
N ALA A 274 -5.88 -11.87 -3.19
CA ALA A 274 -5.24 -10.61 -2.83
C ALA A 274 -4.26 -10.85 -1.69
N LEU A 275 -2.98 -11.02 -2.01
CA LEU A 275 -1.96 -11.43 -1.05
C LEU A 275 -1.06 -10.26 -0.64
N GLU A 276 -0.80 -10.12 0.65
CA GLU A 276 -0.10 -8.96 1.20
C GLU A 276 1.18 -9.34 1.94
N GLY A 277 2.28 -8.61 1.68
CA GLY A 277 3.52 -8.78 2.44
C GLY A 277 3.55 -8.07 3.78
N ALA A 278 4.55 -8.40 4.60
CA ALA A 278 4.74 -7.89 5.96
C ALA A 278 4.88 -6.35 6.05
N LYS A 279 5.34 -5.69 4.98
CA LYS A 279 5.40 -4.21 4.87
C LYS A 279 4.03 -3.54 4.63
N ALA A 280 2.92 -4.27 4.73
CA ALA A 280 1.60 -3.67 4.67
C ALA A 280 1.39 -2.70 5.84
N ALA A 281 0.47 -1.75 5.67
CA ALA A 281 0.17 -0.72 6.66
C ALA A 281 -1.22 -0.92 7.27
N THR A 282 -1.42 -0.35 8.45
CA THR A 282 -2.72 -0.26 9.12
C THR A 282 -2.82 1.07 9.87
N VAL A 283 -4.04 1.46 10.26
CA VAL A 283 -4.25 2.64 11.11
C VAL A 283 -3.64 2.44 12.50
N ALA A 284 -3.65 1.21 12.99
CA ALA A 284 -3.18 0.83 14.31
C ALA A 284 -3.04 -0.70 14.42
N ALA A 285 -1.85 -1.21 14.72
CA ALA A 285 -1.64 -2.59 15.18
C ALA A 285 -0.55 -2.69 16.25
N PRO A 286 -0.52 -3.80 17.01
CA PRO A 286 0.61 -4.11 17.88
C PRO A 286 1.91 -4.18 17.07
N PRO A 287 3.00 -3.49 17.50
CA PRO A 287 4.31 -3.54 16.82
C PRO A 287 4.80 -4.96 16.51
N ILE A 288 4.57 -5.91 17.42
CA ILE A 288 4.94 -7.31 17.21
C ILE A 288 4.28 -7.92 15.97
N LEU A 289 3.01 -7.60 15.70
CA LEU A 289 2.29 -8.11 14.52
C LEU A 289 2.74 -7.46 13.22
N GLU A 290 3.28 -6.24 13.30
CA GLU A 290 3.82 -5.55 12.13
C GLU A 290 5.25 -5.99 11.82
N ASP A 291 6.07 -6.21 12.86
CA ASP A 291 7.51 -6.41 12.72
C ASP A 291 7.94 -7.87 12.56
N ASP A 292 7.16 -8.81 13.11
CA ASP A 292 7.59 -10.20 13.30
C ASP A 292 6.65 -11.23 12.64
N PHE A 293 5.61 -10.79 11.92
CA PHE A 293 4.64 -11.69 11.25
C PHE A 293 4.59 -11.46 9.74
N GLY A 294 4.46 -12.58 9.02
CA GLY A 294 4.32 -12.59 7.56
C GLY A 294 5.64 -12.58 6.80
N LEU A 295 5.56 -12.76 5.48
CA LEU A 295 6.72 -12.76 4.60
C LEU A 295 6.92 -11.42 3.87
N PRO A 296 8.16 -11.07 3.49
CA PRO A 296 8.42 -10.01 2.54
C PRO A 296 7.65 -10.24 1.23
N THR A 297 7.16 -9.15 0.63
CA THR A 297 6.28 -9.17 -0.54
C THR A 297 6.88 -9.91 -1.72
N ILE A 298 8.17 -9.67 -2.02
CA ILE A 298 8.85 -10.32 -3.15
C ILE A 298 8.94 -11.85 -2.97
N ILE A 299 9.25 -12.33 -1.76
CA ILE A 299 9.33 -13.76 -1.45
C ILE A 299 7.95 -14.41 -1.57
N GLY A 300 6.94 -13.80 -0.95
CA GLY A 300 5.57 -14.31 -0.99
C GLY A 300 4.99 -14.33 -2.40
N LEU A 301 5.26 -13.30 -3.20
CA LEU A 301 4.84 -13.20 -4.59
C LEU A 301 5.42 -14.35 -5.44
N CYS A 302 6.73 -14.55 -5.40
CA CYS A 302 7.38 -15.58 -6.21
C CYS A 302 6.83 -16.98 -5.87
N ARG A 303 6.70 -17.29 -4.58
CA ARG A 303 6.09 -18.55 -4.11
C ARG A 303 4.64 -18.72 -4.57
N ALA A 304 3.81 -17.68 -4.44
CA ALA A 304 2.42 -17.73 -4.90
C ALA A 304 2.31 -17.97 -6.41
N VAL A 305 3.12 -17.28 -7.21
CA VAL A 305 3.13 -17.44 -8.68
C VAL A 305 3.59 -18.85 -9.07
N GLU A 306 4.67 -19.35 -8.48
CA GLU A 306 5.17 -20.70 -8.72
C GLU A 306 4.10 -21.74 -8.37
N HIS A 307 3.45 -21.59 -7.21
CA HIS A 307 2.40 -22.51 -6.79
C HIS A 307 1.19 -22.48 -7.73
N LEU A 308 0.71 -21.30 -8.13
CA LEU A 308 -0.39 -21.17 -9.11
C LEU A 308 -0.03 -21.76 -10.47
N LYS A 309 1.25 -21.66 -10.90
CA LYS A 309 1.75 -22.31 -12.12
C LYS A 309 1.74 -23.84 -11.97
N SER A 310 2.21 -24.37 -10.84
CA SER A 310 2.22 -25.82 -10.56
C SER A 310 0.81 -26.43 -10.54
N ARG A 311 -0.17 -25.66 -10.05
CA ARG A 311 -1.60 -26.03 -10.04
C ARG A 311 -2.28 -25.82 -11.40
N GLY A 312 -1.59 -25.28 -12.40
CA GLY A 312 -2.12 -25.05 -13.75
C GLY A 312 -3.18 -23.94 -13.84
N VAL A 313 -3.28 -23.07 -12.82
CA VAL A 313 -4.31 -22.01 -12.72
C VAL A 313 -3.74 -20.59 -12.77
N HIS A 314 -2.44 -20.44 -12.98
CA HIS A 314 -1.81 -19.13 -13.21
C HIS A 314 -2.52 -18.38 -14.35
N ARG A 315 -2.82 -17.10 -14.14
CA ARG A 315 -3.65 -16.23 -15.01
C ARG A 315 -5.10 -16.67 -15.23
N GLN A 316 -5.55 -17.78 -14.64
CA GLN A 316 -6.97 -18.17 -14.59
C GLN A 316 -7.64 -17.74 -13.28
N VAL A 317 -6.88 -17.82 -12.18
CA VAL A 317 -7.19 -17.20 -10.89
C VAL A 317 -6.25 -16.01 -10.75
N SER A 318 -6.82 -14.81 -10.68
CA SER A 318 -6.00 -13.59 -10.67
C SER A 318 -5.25 -13.43 -9.35
N LEU A 319 -4.02 -12.91 -9.39
CA LEU A 319 -3.20 -12.62 -8.23
C LEU A 319 -2.98 -11.11 -8.10
N ILE A 320 -3.59 -10.52 -7.09
CA ILE A 320 -3.37 -9.13 -6.68
C ILE A 320 -2.37 -9.13 -5.52
N VAL A 321 -1.37 -8.25 -5.57
CA VAL A 321 -0.30 -8.20 -4.56
C VAL A 321 -0.26 -6.84 -3.89
N SER A 322 0.03 -6.82 -2.59
CA SER A 322 0.18 -5.60 -1.80
C SER A 322 1.33 -5.70 -0.79
N GLY A 323 1.67 -4.58 -0.14
CA GLY A 323 2.62 -4.50 0.97
C GLY A 323 3.96 -3.89 0.55
N GLY A 324 4.17 -2.60 0.85
CA GLY A 324 5.45 -1.94 0.66
C GLY A 324 5.81 -1.55 -0.79
N PHE A 325 4.83 -1.26 -1.64
CA PHE A 325 5.05 -0.63 -2.95
C PHE A 325 5.12 0.89 -2.83
N PHE A 326 6.25 1.47 -3.20
CA PHE A 326 6.52 2.91 -3.07
C PHE A 326 6.77 3.63 -4.40
N SER A 327 7.05 2.90 -5.49
CA SER A 327 7.29 3.46 -6.82
C SER A 327 6.67 2.64 -7.95
N PRO A 328 6.39 3.25 -9.12
CA PRO A 328 5.89 2.54 -10.30
C PRO A 328 6.84 1.44 -10.78
N GLY A 329 8.16 1.63 -10.66
CA GLY A 329 9.15 0.61 -10.98
C GLY A 329 9.03 -0.66 -10.13
N GLN A 330 8.74 -0.54 -8.83
CA GLN A 330 8.48 -1.70 -7.97
C GLN A 330 7.18 -2.41 -8.39
N CYS A 331 6.13 -1.66 -8.73
CA CYS A 331 4.88 -2.21 -9.25
C CYS A 331 5.12 -3.00 -10.55
N LEU A 332 5.85 -2.42 -11.52
CA LEU A 332 6.14 -3.09 -12.79
C LEU A 332 6.98 -4.36 -12.60
N LYS A 333 7.95 -4.37 -11.68
CA LYS A 333 8.72 -5.58 -11.34
C LYS A 333 7.83 -6.67 -10.77
N ALA A 334 6.90 -6.35 -9.86
CA ALA A 334 5.96 -7.33 -9.34
C ALA A 334 5.00 -7.89 -10.42
N LEU A 335 4.55 -7.05 -11.34
CA LEU A 335 3.74 -7.46 -12.49
C LEU A 335 4.54 -8.40 -13.42
N ALA A 336 5.80 -8.09 -13.70
CA ALA A 336 6.73 -8.93 -14.46
C ALA A 336 6.99 -10.29 -13.78
N LEU A 337 7.08 -10.32 -12.45
CA LEU A 337 7.22 -11.56 -11.67
C LEU A 337 5.95 -12.43 -11.67
N GLY A 338 4.81 -11.93 -12.18
CA GLY A 338 3.59 -12.71 -12.37
C GLY A 338 2.37 -12.24 -11.60
N ALA A 339 2.41 -11.09 -10.93
CA ALA A 339 1.19 -10.46 -10.42
C ALA A 339 0.28 -10.02 -11.58
N ASP A 340 -1.03 -10.03 -11.37
CA ASP A 340 -2.02 -9.47 -12.29
C ASP A 340 -2.30 -7.98 -11.98
N ALA A 341 -2.33 -7.61 -10.71
CA ALA A 341 -2.57 -6.23 -10.27
C ALA A 341 -1.87 -5.92 -8.93
N ILE A 342 -1.79 -4.64 -8.61
CA ILE A 342 -1.17 -4.13 -7.38
C ILE A 342 -2.17 -3.34 -6.55
N TYR A 343 -2.27 -3.70 -5.27
CA TYR A 343 -3.04 -2.96 -4.27
C TYR A 343 -2.20 -1.86 -3.61
N LEU A 344 -2.70 -0.63 -3.69
CA LEU A 344 -2.09 0.55 -3.08
C LEU A 344 -2.94 1.07 -1.91
N GLY A 345 -2.30 1.20 -0.74
CA GLY A 345 -2.89 1.76 0.48
C GLY A 345 -2.22 3.08 0.87
N THR A 346 -1.06 2.99 1.54
CA THR A 346 -0.33 4.15 2.09
C THR A 346 -0.04 5.23 1.05
N MET A 347 0.46 4.86 -0.13
CA MET A 347 0.78 5.84 -1.18
C MET A 347 -0.47 6.53 -1.72
N ALA A 348 -1.61 5.83 -1.80
CA ALA A 348 -2.89 6.46 -2.15
C ALA A 348 -3.31 7.50 -1.09
N LEU A 349 -3.10 7.22 0.21
CA LEU A 349 -3.36 8.18 1.28
C LEU A 349 -2.41 9.40 1.24
N TYR A 350 -1.14 9.20 0.92
CA TYR A 350 -0.21 10.33 0.73
C TYR A 350 -0.60 11.19 -0.47
N ALA A 351 -0.92 10.57 -1.61
CA ALA A 351 -1.37 11.29 -2.80
C ALA A 351 -2.67 12.08 -2.55
N LEU A 352 -3.69 11.46 -1.94
CA LEU A 352 -4.97 12.13 -1.71
C LEU A 352 -4.86 13.27 -0.68
N SER A 353 -3.93 13.15 0.27
CA SER A 353 -3.72 14.15 1.32
C SER A 353 -2.77 15.28 0.91
N HIS A 354 -2.21 15.22 -0.30
CA HIS A 354 -1.31 16.22 -0.86
C HIS A 354 -1.84 17.65 -0.65
N THR A 355 -0.97 18.55 -0.17
CA THR A 355 -1.23 19.93 0.32
C THR A 355 -2.15 20.08 1.54
N GLN A 356 -3.03 19.11 1.82
CA GLN A 356 -4.02 19.21 2.89
C GLN A 356 -3.49 18.75 4.25
N THR A 357 -2.39 17.99 4.29
CA THR A 357 -1.66 17.66 5.52
C THR A 357 -1.16 18.90 6.28
N LEU A 358 -0.95 20.02 5.59
CA LEU A 358 -0.61 21.33 6.18
C LEU A 358 -1.64 21.84 7.19
N ARG A 359 -2.88 21.30 7.17
CA ARG A 359 -3.94 21.64 8.13
C ARG A 359 -3.77 20.94 9.47
N ALA A 360 -2.97 19.88 9.53
CA ALA A 360 -2.69 19.12 10.75
C ALA A 360 -1.36 19.56 11.40
N ILE A 361 -0.30 19.68 10.60
CA ILE A 361 1.02 20.08 11.09
C ILE A 361 1.05 21.57 11.49
N PRO A 362 1.89 21.98 12.46
CA PRO A 362 2.83 21.16 13.24
C PRO A 362 2.20 20.49 14.48
N TRP A 363 0.93 20.74 14.75
CA TRP A 363 0.30 20.36 16.03
C TRP A 363 -0.15 18.90 16.08
N GLU A 364 -0.49 18.32 14.93
CA GLU A 364 -1.03 16.97 14.83
C GLU A 364 -0.30 16.18 13.72
N PRO A 365 -0.18 14.85 13.85
CA PRO A 365 0.38 14.01 12.79
C PRO A 365 -0.40 14.15 11.47
N PRO A 366 0.27 14.11 10.30
CA PRO A 366 -0.39 14.24 8.99
C PRO A 366 -1.55 13.27 8.76
N THR A 367 -1.51 12.07 9.35
CA THR A 367 -2.56 11.05 9.24
C THR A 367 -3.91 11.51 9.84
N GLN A 368 -3.93 12.48 10.74
CA GLN A 368 -5.14 13.01 11.38
C GLN A 368 -6.13 13.67 10.40
N ILE A 369 -5.70 14.00 9.18
CA ILE A 369 -6.58 14.54 8.14
C ILE A 369 -7.41 13.45 7.44
N VAL A 370 -6.98 12.18 7.47
CA VAL A 370 -7.63 11.09 6.73
C VAL A 370 -8.33 10.06 7.64
N VAL A 371 -7.84 9.87 8.87
CA VAL A 371 -8.38 8.86 9.78
C VAL A 371 -9.73 9.26 10.36
N HIS A 372 -10.57 8.27 10.64
CA HIS A 372 -11.83 8.50 11.36
C HIS A 372 -11.56 9.00 12.79
N GLY A 373 -12.35 9.97 13.25
CA GLY A 373 -12.14 10.61 14.56
C GLY A 373 -10.93 11.54 14.62
N GLY A 374 -10.17 11.69 13.53
CA GLY A 374 -9.03 12.59 13.49
C GLY A 374 -9.47 14.05 13.60
N LYS A 375 -8.71 14.86 14.37
CA LYS A 375 -9.13 16.24 14.71
C LYS A 375 -9.35 17.15 13.51
N GLN A 376 -8.70 16.85 12.39
CA GLN A 376 -8.80 17.64 11.15
C GLN A 376 -9.59 16.93 10.03
N SER A 377 -10.08 15.70 10.26
CA SER A 377 -10.76 14.90 9.24
C SER A 377 -11.96 15.61 8.60
N SER A 378 -12.74 16.34 9.40
CA SER A 378 -13.87 17.17 8.95
C SER A 378 -13.46 18.37 8.07
N LYS A 379 -12.17 18.68 7.97
CA LYS A 379 -11.65 19.75 7.10
C LYS A 379 -11.13 19.20 5.78
N LEU A 380 -11.09 17.89 5.55
CA LEU A 380 -10.62 17.33 4.28
C LEU A 380 -11.52 17.75 3.11
N ASN A 381 -10.96 18.38 2.08
CA ASN A 381 -11.64 18.62 0.81
C ASN A 381 -11.50 17.35 -0.06
N TRP A 382 -12.51 16.50 0.02
CA TRP A 382 -12.49 15.19 -0.64
C TRP A 382 -12.50 15.27 -2.17
N LYS A 383 -13.06 16.33 -2.77
CA LYS A 383 -13.06 16.52 -4.23
C LYS A 383 -11.65 16.85 -4.74
N LEU A 384 -10.95 17.74 -4.05
CA LEU A 384 -9.55 18.05 -4.37
C LEU A 384 -8.65 16.83 -4.13
N SER A 385 -8.86 16.13 -3.02
CA SER A 385 -8.16 14.87 -2.73
C SER A 385 -8.36 13.81 -3.81
N ALA A 386 -9.59 13.66 -4.32
CA ALA A 386 -9.89 12.74 -5.42
C ALA A 386 -9.08 13.09 -6.68
N LYS A 387 -8.98 14.38 -7.02
CA LYS A 387 -8.16 14.84 -8.16
C LYS A 387 -6.68 14.53 -7.96
N HIS A 388 -6.13 14.78 -6.78
CA HIS A 388 -4.71 14.47 -6.50
C HIS A 388 -4.42 12.96 -6.55
N LEU A 389 -5.32 12.14 -6.00
CA LEU A 389 -5.22 10.69 -6.09
C LEU A 389 -5.30 10.20 -7.53
N ALA A 390 -6.24 10.72 -8.33
CA ALA A 390 -6.36 10.37 -9.73
C ALA A 390 -5.09 10.72 -10.52
N ASN A 391 -4.58 11.94 -10.34
CA ASN A 391 -3.32 12.37 -10.96
C ASN A 391 -2.15 11.44 -10.59
N TYR A 392 -2.05 11.02 -9.33
CA TYR A 392 -1.01 10.08 -8.89
C TYR A 392 -1.12 8.73 -9.59
N LEU A 393 -2.32 8.13 -9.62
CA LEU A 393 -2.54 6.82 -10.26
C LEU A 393 -2.29 6.89 -11.77
N ILE A 394 -2.76 7.95 -12.43
CA ILE A 394 -2.53 8.20 -13.86
C ILE A 394 -1.02 8.36 -14.12
N SER A 395 -0.33 9.22 -13.36
CA SER A 395 1.11 9.44 -13.50
C SER A 395 1.91 8.16 -13.30
N CYS A 396 1.58 7.34 -12.29
CA CYS A 396 2.24 6.06 -12.07
C CYS A 396 1.99 5.08 -13.23
N THR A 397 0.79 5.11 -13.81
CA THR A 397 0.45 4.28 -14.96
C THR A 397 1.21 4.72 -16.21
N GLU A 398 1.34 6.03 -16.46
CA GLU A 398 2.14 6.54 -17.57
C GLU A 398 3.64 6.18 -17.41
N GLU A 399 4.19 6.24 -16.20
CA GLU A 399 5.57 5.79 -15.94
C GLU A 399 5.73 4.28 -16.18
N ILE A 400 4.73 3.47 -15.81
CA ILE A 400 4.70 2.04 -16.17
C ILE A 400 4.73 1.87 -17.69
N LYS A 401 3.92 2.62 -18.45
CA LYS A 401 3.91 2.56 -19.92
C LYS A 401 5.27 2.90 -20.53
N GLU A 402 5.97 3.91 -20.00
CA GLU A 402 7.35 4.21 -20.42
C GLU A 402 8.29 3.01 -20.19
N GLY A 403 8.16 2.33 -19.04
CA GLY A 403 8.88 1.08 -18.77
C GLY A 403 8.58 -0.01 -19.80
N VAL A 404 7.31 -0.22 -20.16
CA VAL A 404 6.91 -1.20 -21.19
C VAL A 404 7.47 -0.84 -22.57
N ARG A 405 7.46 0.44 -22.96
CA ARG A 405 8.03 0.93 -24.22
C ARG A 405 9.54 0.74 -24.28
N ALA A 406 10.25 1.01 -23.19
CA ALA A 406 11.69 0.77 -23.07
C ALA A 406 12.07 -0.72 -23.17
N LEU A 407 11.10 -1.61 -22.94
CA LEU A 407 11.20 -3.04 -23.17
C LEU A 407 10.72 -3.45 -24.58
N GLY A 408 10.44 -2.53 -25.50
CA GLY A 408 9.99 -2.88 -26.85
C GLY A 408 8.61 -3.56 -26.90
N LYS A 409 7.79 -3.41 -25.85
CA LYS A 409 6.51 -4.13 -25.69
C LYS A 409 5.32 -3.18 -25.85
N HIS A 410 4.22 -3.70 -26.39
CA HIS A 410 3.02 -2.92 -26.71
C HIS A 410 1.93 -3.04 -25.63
N ALA A 411 2.08 -3.99 -24.71
CA ALA A 411 1.11 -4.22 -23.66
C ALA A 411 1.77 -4.71 -22.38
N LEU A 412 1.21 -4.33 -21.24
CA LEU A 412 1.69 -4.70 -19.92
C LEU A 412 1.77 -6.22 -19.71
N HIS A 413 0.79 -6.97 -20.22
CA HIS A 413 0.74 -8.43 -20.09
C HIS A 413 1.89 -9.14 -20.81
N GLN A 414 2.60 -8.45 -21.70
CA GLN A 414 3.78 -8.99 -22.38
C GLN A 414 5.01 -8.92 -21.47
N VAL A 415 5.04 -8.07 -20.44
CA VAL A 415 6.19 -7.93 -19.54
C VAL A 415 6.23 -9.12 -18.59
N ASP A 416 7.37 -9.79 -18.52
CA ASP A 416 7.54 -11.01 -17.73
C ASP A 416 8.95 -11.13 -17.13
N THR A 417 9.24 -12.26 -16.49
CA THR A 417 10.53 -12.53 -15.83
C THR A 417 11.73 -12.51 -16.78
N SER A 418 11.54 -12.70 -18.09
CA SER A 418 12.64 -12.63 -19.08
C SER A 418 13.15 -11.21 -19.30
N ASP A 419 12.35 -10.19 -18.96
CA ASP A 419 12.77 -8.79 -18.98
C ASP A 419 13.59 -8.39 -17.74
N LEU A 420 13.77 -9.30 -16.78
CA LEU A 420 14.40 -9.01 -15.50
C LEU A 420 15.75 -9.71 -15.37
N VAL A 421 16.64 -9.06 -14.63
CA VAL A 421 17.91 -9.60 -14.17
C VAL A 421 18.13 -9.25 -12.70
N ALA A 422 18.69 -10.17 -11.93
CA ALA A 422 19.05 -9.92 -10.54
C ALA A 422 20.47 -9.35 -10.44
N VAL A 423 20.68 -8.36 -9.57
CA VAL A 423 22.00 -7.75 -9.31
C VAL A 423 22.66 -8.28 -8.04
N ASP A 424 22.02 -9.22 -7.35
CA ASP A 424 22.57 -9.93 -6.20
C ASP A 424 22.07 -11.38 -6.16
N GLU A 425 22.85 -12.26 -5.51
CA GLU A 425 22.59 -13.69 -5.48
C GLU A 425 21.29 -14.04 -4.76
N VAL A 426 20.97 -13.33 -3.68
CA VAL A 426 19.80 -13.66 -2.86
C VAL A 426 18.53 -13.35 -3.63
N THR A 427 18.45 -12.19 -4.28
CA THR A 427 17.34 -11.84 -5.17
C THR A 427 17.23 -12.87 -6.30
N SER A 428 18.33 -13.23 -6.97
CA SER A 428 18.33 -14.23 -8.04
C SER A 428 17.76 -15.57 -7.60
N GLN A 429 18.14 -16.05 -6.41
CA GLN A 429 17.62 -17.30 -5.85
C GLN A 429 16.13 -17.22 -5.52
N VAL A 430 15.67 -16.10 -4.95
CA VAL A 430 14.27 -15.92 -4.54
C VAL A 430 13.33 -15.79 -5.74
N THR A 431 13.75 -15.07 -6.78
CA THR A 431 12.89 -14.75 -7.94
C THR A 431 13.08 -15.71 -9.10
N ALA A 432 14.08 -16.59 -9.04
CA ALA A 432 14.57 -17.41 -10.13
C ALA A 432 14.98 -16.61 -11.39
N THR A 433 15.24 -15.30 -11.26
CA THR A 433 15.73 -14.47 -12.37
C THR A 433 17.24 -14.65 -12.52
N PRO A 434 17.79 -14.65 -13.75
CA PRO A 434 19.23 -14.80 -13.98
C PRO A 434 20.04 -13.73 -13.25
N LEU A 435 21.19 -14.12 -12.70
CA LEU A 435 22.14 -13.20 -12.08
C LEU A 435 22.91 -12.43 -13.17
N ALA A 436 23.01 -11.11 -13.01
CA ALA A 436 23.57 -10.20 -14.01
C ALA A 436 25.04 -10.49 -14.34
N TYR A 437 25.80 -10.97 -13.35
CA TYR A 437 27.23 -11.23 -13.45
C TYR A 437 27.57 -12.73 -13.41
N ALA A 438 26.59 -13.62 -13.56
CA ALA A 438 26.88 -15.04 -13.74
C ALA A 438 27.68 -15.27 -15.04
N LYS A 439 28.65 -16.18 -15.01
CA LYS A 439 29.41 -16.57 -16.20
C LYS A 439 28.45 -17.13 -17.25
N ARG A 440 28.32 -16.46 -18.40
CA ARG A 440 27.50 -16.89 -19.53
C ARG A 440 28.40 -17.52 -20.60
N THR A 441 28.03 -18.71 -21.07
CA THR A 441 28.61 -19.28 -22.29
C THR A 441 27.97 -18.59 -23.49
N VAL A 442 28.56 -17.50 -23.96
CA VAL A 442 28.09 -16.80 -25.16
C VAL A 442 28.72 -17.48 -26.37
N ARG A 443 27.90 -17.99 -27.30
CA ARG A 443 28.41 -18.35 -28.63
C ARG A 443 28.79 -17.04 -29.30
N ALA A 444 30.09 -16.77 -29.42
CA ALA A 444 30.55 -15.67 -30.26
C ALA A 444 30.00 -15.90 -31.68
N LEU A 445 29.33 -14.90 -32.24
CA LEU A 445 29.02 -14.88 -33.67
C LEU A 445 30.36 -14.79 -34.39
N VAL A 446 30.93 -15.95 -34.75
CA VAL A 446 32.09 -15.99 -35.62
C VAL A 446 31.60 -15.55 -37.00
N PRO A 447 32.16 -14.47 -37.59
CA PRO A 447 31.77 -14.06 -38.92
C PRO A 447 31.94 -15.25 -39.87
N SER A 448 30.93 -15.57 -40.67
CA SER A 448 31.10 -16.50 -41.78
C SER A 448 32.23 -15.96 -42.65
N LYS A 449 33.31 -16.73 -42.82
CA LYS A 449 34.38 -16.38 -43.76
C LYS A 449 33.75 -16.21 -45.13
N GLY A 450 33.66 -14.96 -45.59
CA GLY A 450 33.39 -14.62 -46.98
C GLY A 450 34.60 -14.91 -47.84
#